data_AF-A0A1Z8YFG0-F1
#
_entry.id   AF-A0A1Z8YFG0-F1
#
_cell.length_a   1.000
_cell.length_b   1.000
_cell.length_c   1.000
_cell.angle_alpha   90.00
_cell.angle_beta   90.00
_cell.angle_gamma   90.00
#
_symmetry.space_group_name_H-M   'P 1'
#
loop_
_entity.id
_entity.type
_entity.pdbx_description
1 polymer ?
#
loop_
_entity_poly.entity_id
_entity_poly.type
_entity_poly.pdbx_seq_one_letter_code
_entity_poly.pdbx_strand_id
1 'polypeptide(L)'
;MNTPSGSGINHPIEWAMETNDEPMFMIADWLVKDTLGTTTDAKTVLTSKTTSLVDLKRLKTIFKHLRIEGETTADRRLGARLYATTIASGLVFHEQLISDQSIPRLIQAFSDLEQDGNLPQDIRNVARQATELMPGFA
;
A
#
# COMPACT_ATOMS: atom_id res chain seq x y z
N MET A 1 -44.54 -18.48 19.56
CA MET A 1 -44.49 -18.42 18.08
C MET A 1 -43.48 -17.36 17.69
N ASN A 2 -42.46 -17.80 16.94
CA ASN A 2 -41.54 -17.11 16.03
C ASN A 2 -40.56 -16.01 16.54
N THR A 3 -39.28 -16.39 16.61
CA THR A 3 -38.07 -15.57 16.27
C THR A 3 -37.78 -15.67 14.75
N PRO A 4 -36.75 -15.02 14.12
CA PRO A 4 -35.77 -13.99 14.56
C PRO A 4 -35.45 -12.86 13.52
N SER A 5 -34.44 -12.03 13.85
CA SER A 5 -33.38 -11.43 12.98
C SER A 5 -33.64 -10.16 12.13
N GLY A 6 -32.75 -9.17 12.30
CA GLY A 6 -32.59 -8.01 11.41
C GLY A 6 -31.43 -7.06 11.77
N SER A 7 -30.38 -7.54 12.44
CA SER A 7 -29.14 -6.77 12.68
C SER A 7 -27.97 -7.58 12.15
N GLY A 8 -27.58 -7.33 10.90
CA GLY A 8 -26.52 -8.10 10.26
C GLY A 8 -26.23 -7.76 8.80
N ILE A 9 -27.03 -6.90 8.16
CA ILE A 9 -26.88 -6.58 6.73
C ILE A 9 -26.50 -5.11 6.48
N ASN A 10 -26.58 -4.25 7.50
CA ASN A 10 -26.27 -2.81 7.30
C ASN A 10 -24.76 -2.51 7.32
N HIS A 11 -23.95 -3.29 8.03
CA HIS A 11 -22.50 -3.06 8.09
C HIS A 11 -21.76 -3.26 6.74
N PRO A 12 -22.02 -4.32 5.95
CA PRO A 12 -21.33 -4.49 4.67
C PRO A 12 -21.67 -3.41 3.65
N ILE A 13 -22.89 -2.85 3.70
CA ILE A 13 -23.37 -1.83 2.76
C ILE A 13 -22.86 -0.44 3.15
N GLU A 14 -22.79 -0.12 4.45
CA GLU A 14 -22.21 1.15 4.91
C GLU A 14 -20.73 1.30 4.48
N TRP A 15 -19.94 0.22 4.52
CA TRP A 15 -18.55 0.22 4.02
C TRP A 15 -18.47 0.45 2.51
N ALA A 16 -19.39 -0.13 1.73
CA ALA A 16 -19.43 0.02 0.28
C ALA A 16 -19.90 1.42 -0.17
N MET A 17 -20.58 2.16 0.70
CA MET A 17 -21.10 3.51 0.42
C MET A 17 -20.16 4.63 0.88
N GLU A 18 -19.26 4.38 1.84
CA GLU A 18 -18.20 5.33 2.23
C GLU A 18 -17.03 5.39 1.23
N THR A 19 -16.91 4.42 0.33
CA THR A 19 -15.94 4.41 -0.78
C THR A 19 -16.36 5.37 -1.90
N ASN A 20 -16.22 6.67 -1.64
CA ASN A 20 -16.18 7.69 -2.69
C ASN A 20 -14.74 7.91 -3.23
N ASP A 21 -13.80 7.04 -2.83
CA ASP A 21 -12.41 7.02 -3.28
C ASP A 21 -12.12 5.75 -4.10
N GLU A 22 -11.29 5.90 -5.13
CA GLU A 22 -10.93 4.96 -6.18
C GLU A 22 -11.11 3.45 -5.83
N PRO A 23 -12.00 2.70 -6.53
CA PRO A 23 -12.27 1.28 -6.26
C PRO A 23 -11.03 0.38 -6.23
N MET A 24 -9.95 0.80 -6.90
CA MET A 24 -8.68 0.08 -6.93
C MET A 24 -7.98 0.05 -5.56
N PHE A 25 -8.19 1.06 -4.70
CA PHE A 25 -7.53 1.16 -3.39
C PHE A 25 -8.32 0.53 -2.25
N MET A 26 -9.58 0.15 -2.44
CA MET A 26 -10.40 -0.44 -1.38
C MET A 26 -9.75 -1.69 -0.75
N ILE A 27 -9.17 -2.58 -1.57
CA ILE A 27 -8.43 -3.76 -1.08
C ILE A 27 -7.19 -3.33 -0.29
N ALA A 28 -6.48 -2.30 -0.76
CA ALA A 28 -5.30 -1.78 -0.09
C ALA A 28 -5.63 -1.20 1.29
N ASP A 29 -6.69 -0.40 1.36
CA ASP A 29 -7.18 0.21 2.58
C ASP A 29 -7.63 -0.84 3.58
N TRP A 30 -8.37 -1.85 3.12
CA TRP A 30 -8.76 -2.98 3.96
C TRP A 30 -7.55 -3.71 4.52
N LEU A 31 -6.56 -4.05 3.70
CA LEU A 31 -5.33 -4.71 4.15
C LEU A 31 -4.56 -3.88 5.19
N VAL A 32 -4.51 -2.57 5.01
CA VAL A 32 -3.84 -1.66 5.97
C VAL A 32 -4.58 -1.62 7.29
N LYS A 33 -5.91 -1.47 7.26
CA LYS A 33 -6.76 -1.47 8.44
C LYS A 33 -6.65 -2.80 9.21
N ASP A 34 -6.69 -3.93 8.50
CA ASP A 34 -6.55 -5.27 9.08
C ASP A 34 -5.15 -5.50 9.68
N THR A 35 -4.09 -5.15 8.94
CA THR A 35 -2.71 -5.39 9.36
C THR A 35 -2.29 -4.53 10.55
N LEU A 36 -2.76 -3.28 10.61
CA LEU A 36 -2.32 -2.28 11.58
C LEU A 36 -3.34 -2.00 12.69
N GLY A 37 -4.58 -2.50 12.58
CA GLY A 37 -5.65 -2.19 13.51
C GLY A 37 -6.02 -0.70 13.53
N THR A 38 -5.86 -0.01 12.39
CA THR A 38 -6.10 1.42 12.22
C THR A 38 -7.36 1.69 11.39
N THR A 39 -7.83 2.94 11.36
CA THR A 39 -8.87 3.43 10.45
C THR A 39 -8.31 4.18 9.25
N THR A 40 -6.99 4.38 9.20
CA THR A 40 -6.29 5.13 8.14
C THR A 40 -6.21 4.35 6.83
N ASP A 41 -6.35 5.05 5.71
CA ASP A 41 -6.23 4.49 4.35
C ASP A 41 -4.76 4.21 3.95
N ALA A 42 -4.58 3.41 2.89
CA ALA A 42 -3.27 2.95 2.45
C ALA A 42 -2.40 4.08 1.91
N LYS A 43 -2.97 5.05 1.20
CA LYS A 43 -2.23 6.21 0.69
C LYS A 43 -1.63 6.98 1.86
N THR A 44 -2.45 7.34 2.84
CA THR A 44 -2.07 8.11 4.02
C THR A 44 -1.02 7.39 4.86
N VAL A 45 -1.16 6.07 5.06
CA VAL A 45 -0.14 5.29 5.79
C VAL A 45 1.18 5.24 5.03
N LEU A 46 1.15 5.06 3.71
CA LEU A 46 2.37 4.92 2.91
C LEU A 46 3.08 6.26 2.64
N THR A 47 2.40 7.39 2.75
CA THR A 47 2.99 8.72 2.51
C THR A 47 3.26 9.51 3.78
N SER A 48 3.02 8.92 4.96
CA SER A 48 3.24 9.59 6.25
C SER A 48 4.59 9.21 6.88
N LYS A 49 5.33 10.24 7.30
CA LYS A 49 6.52 10.10 8.17
C LYS A 49 6.22 9.50 9.55
N THR A 50 4.96 9.51 9.98
CA THR A 50 4.58 8.99 11.30
C THR A 50 4.35 7.48 11.29
N THR A 51 4.25 6.86 10.10
CA THR A 51 4.14 5.41 9.97
C THR A 51 5.47 4.78 10.38
N SER A 52 5.42 3.90 11.39
CA SER A 52 6.64 3.30 11.94
C SER A 52 7.30 2.34 10.95
N LEU A 53 8.63 2.18 11.04
CA LEU A 53 9.36 1.19 10.23
C LEU A 53 8.86 -0.25 10.48
N VAL A 54 8.38 -0.54 11.69
CA VAL A 54 7.81 -1.85 12.04
C VAL A 54 6.53 -2.10 11.25
N ASP A 55 5.65 -1.09 11.16
CA ASP A 55 4.40 -1.19 10.41
C ASP A 55 4.67 -1.28 8.90
N LEU A 56 5.64 -0.50 8.39
CA LEU A 56 6.07 -0.64 6.99
C LEU A 56 6.58 -2.05 6.68
N LYS A 57 7.33 -2.69 7.59
CA LYS A 57 7.78 -4.09 7.40
C LYS A 57 6.61 -5.09 7.39
N ARG A 58 5.57 -4.86 8.21
CA ARG A 58 4.35 -5.68 8.21
C ARG A 58 3.58 -5.51 6.90
N LEU A 59 3.32 -4.27 6.48
CA LEU A 59 2.67 -3.95 5.22
C LEU A 59 3.42 -4.49 4.01
N LYS A 60 4.76 -4.39 4.00
CA LYS A 60 5.60 -4.97 2.95
C LYS A 60 5.31 -6.46 2.78
N THR A 61 5.17 -7.20 3.88
CA THR A 61 4.89 -8.64 3.86
C THR A 61 3.53 -8.93 3.24
N ILE A 62 2.50 -8.19 3.66
CA ILE A 62 1.13 -8.37 3.16
C ILE A 62 0.98 -7.97 1.69
N PHE A 63 1.56 -6.84 1.27
CA PHE A 63 1.53 -6.44 -0.14
C PHE A 63 2.37 -7.35 -1.03
N LYS A 64 3.46 -7.96 -0.50
CA LYS A 64 4.16 -9.03 -1.21
C LYS A 64 3.26 -10.24 -1.41
N HIS A 65 2.44 -10.58 -0.42
CA HIS A 65 1.47 -11.68 -0.56
C HIS A 65 0.43 -11.34 -1.63
N LEU A 66 -0.20 -10.17 -1.58
CA LEU A 66 -1.15 -9.70 -2.61
C LEU A 66 -0.52 -9.71 -4.02
N ARG A 67 0.74 -9.32 -4.14
CA ARG A 67 1.49 -9.35 -5.40
C ARG A 67 1.60 -10.75 -6.00
N ILE A 68 1.79 -11.77 -5.17
CA ILE A 68 2.06 -13.15 -5.60
C ILE A 68 0.75 -13.92 -5.75
N GLU A 69 -0.10 -13.85 -4.72
CA GLU A 69 -1.29 -14.69 -4.55
C GLU A 69 -2.61 -13.96 -4.85
N GLY A 70 -2.56 -12.69 -5.28
CA GLY A 70 -3.77 -11.96 -5.67
C GLY A 70 -4.55 -12.70 -6.75
N GLU A 71 -5.87 -12.76 -6.62
CA GLU A 71 -6.74 -13.58 -7.46
C GLU A 71 -6.68 -13.13 -8.93
N THR A 72 -6.83 -11.82 -9.14
CA THR A 72 -6.80 -11.23 -10.48
C THR A 72 -5.42 -10.65 -10.82
N THR A 73 -5.19 -10.43 -12.11
CA THR A 73 -4.00 -9.68 -12.56
C THR A 73 -4.01 -8.24 -12.03
N ALA A 74 -5.19 -7.64 -11.81
CA ALA A 74 -5.30 -6.31 -11.23
C ALA A 74 -4.81 -6.30 -9.78
N ASP A 75 -5.20 -7.31 -8.98
CA ASP A 75 -4.77 -7.46 -7.59
C ASP A 75 -3.26 -7.63 -7.49
N ARG A 76 -2.69 -8.50 -8.31
CA ARG A 76 -1.24 -8.73 -8.33
C ARG A 76 -0.46 -7.47 -8.73
N ARG A 77 -0.99 -6.67 -9.66
CA ARG A 77 -0.41 -5.36 -10.07
C ARG A 77 -0.53 -4.33 -8.94
N LEU A 78 -1.67 -4.27 -8.27
CA LEU A 78 -1.86 -3.42 -7.08
C LEU A 78 -0.87 -3.81 -5.97
N GLY A 79 -0.76 -5.10 -5.65
CA GLY A 79 0.21 -5.61 -4.69
C GLY A 79 1.66 -5.28 -5.08
N ALA A 80 2.01 -5.35 -6.37
CA ALA A 80 3.32 -4.95 -6.85
C ALA A 80 3.61 -3.46 -6.62
N ARG A 81 2.62 -2.60 -6.90
CA ARG A 81 2.73 -1.16 -6.65
C ARG A 81 2.90 -0.86 -5.17
N LEU A 82 1.99 -1.35 -4.33
CA LEU A 82 2.01 -1.13 -2.88
C LEU A 82 3.27 -1.69 -2.22
N TYR A 83 3.75 -2.86 -2.68
CA TYR A 83 5.02 -3.44 -2.22
C TYR A 83 6.19 -2.51 -2.51
N ALA A 84 6.30 -1.99 -3.74
CA ALA A 84 7.36 -1.07 -4.12
C ALA A 84 7.23 0.27 -3.38
N THR A 85 6.01 0.83 -3.27
CA THR A 85 5.75 2.05 -2.51
C THR A 85 6.17 1.89 -1.05
N THR A 86 5.88 0.76 -0.41
CA THR A 86 6.27 0.53 0.99
C THR A 86 7.80 0.55 1.18
N ILE A 87 8.55 -0.02 0.22
CA ILE A 87 10.01 0.05 0.25
C ILE A 87 10.48 1.49 0.08
N ALA A 88 9.89 2.24 -0.87
CA ALA A 88 10.17 3.66 -1.07
C ALA A 88 9.89 4.48 0.20
N SER A 89 8.77 4.25 0.89
CA SER A 89 8.44 4.90 2.16
C SER A 89 9.47 4.61 3.26
N GLY A 90 9.95 3.37 3.35
CA GLY A 90 11.01 3.01 4.31
C GLY A 90 12.30 3.78 4.03
N LEU A 91 12.65 3.95 2.76
CA LEU A 91 13.81 4.72 2.35
C LEU A 91 13.64 6.23 2.62
N VAL A 92 12.53 6.82 2.19
CA VAL A 92 12.28 8.28 2.25
C VAL A 92 12.08 8.77 3.68
N PHE A 93 11.32 8.04 4.50
CA PHE A 93 10.92 8.53 5.83
C PHE A 93 11.78 8.01 6.97
N HIS A 94 12.54 6.93 6.74
CA HIS A 94 13.36 6.31 7.79
C HIS A 94 14.82 6.11 7.38
N GLU A 95 15.21 6.46 6.16
CA GLU A 95 16.58 6.22 5.63
C GLU A 95 16.99 4.73 5.73
N GLN A 96 16.01 3.82 5.66
CA GLN A 96 16.22 2.38 5.82
C GLN A 96 15.73 1.62 4.59
N LEU A 97 16.65 0.92 3.93
CA LEU A 97 16.28 0.02 2.85
C LEU A 97 15.70 -1.28 3.41
N ILE A 98 14.38 -1.38 3.42
CA ILE A 98 13.67 -2.58 3.91
C ILE A 98 13.52 -3.66 2.84
N SER A 99 14.49 -3.85 1.93
CA SER A 99 14.43 -4.82 0.83
C SER A 99 15.81 -5.37 0.48
N ASP A 100 15.88 -6.66 0.16
CA ASP A 100 17.11 -7.33 -0.32
C ASP A 100 17.24 -7.32 -1.85
N GLN A 101 16.34 -6.61 -2.55
CA GLN A 101 16.42 -6.46 -4.00
C GLN A 101 17.62 -5.62 -4.40
N SER A 102 18.21 -5.94 -5.56
CA SER A 102 19.33 -5.16 -6.09
C SER A 102 18.93 -3.70 -6.34
N ILE A 103 19.88 -2.80 -6.12
CA ILE A 103 19.70 -1.35 -6.30
C ILE A 103 19.17 -0.98 -7.70
N PRO A 104 19.72 -1.53 -8.81
CA PRO A 104 19.17 -1.24 -10.14
C PRO A 104 17.70 -1.65 -10.29
N ARG A 105 17.28 -2.76 -9.64
CA ARG A 105 15.89 -3.21 -9.67
C ARG A 105 14.97 -2.29 -8.89
N LEU A 106 15.44 -1.76 -7.76
CA LEU A 106 14.70 -0.81 -6.94
C LEU A 106 14.54 0.54 -7.66
N ILE A 107 15.61 1.05 -8.27
CA ILE A 107 15.57 2.26 -9.11
C ILE A 107 14.52 2.10 -10.22
N GLN A 108 14.54 0.97 -10.94
CA GLN A 108 13.54 0.72 -11.98
C GLN A 108 12.12 0.69 -11.39
N ALA A 109 11.91 -0.02 -10.29
CA ALA A 109 10.58 -0.10 -9.66
C ALA A 109 10.05 1.26 -9.20
N PHE A 110 10.93 2.12 -8.67
CA PHE A 110 10.54 3.47 -8.25
C PHE A 110 10.27 4.39 -9.44
N SER A 111 11.07 4.30 -10.50
CA SER A 111 10.80 5.00 -11.76
C SER A 111 9.46 4.58 -12.38
N ASP A 112 9.14 3.28 -12.35
CA ASP A 112 7.86 2.77 -12.86
C ASP A 112 6.67 3.32 -12.04
N LEU A 113 6.81 3.41 -10.71
CA LEU A 113 5.80 4.01 -9.84
C LEU A 113 5.62 5.50 -10.10
N GLU A 114 6.72 6.25 -10.24
CA GLU A 114 6.69 7.69 -10.54
C GLU A 114 5.93 7.98 -11.84
N GLN A 115 6.04 7.09 -12.83
CA GLN A 115 5.41 7.25 -14.14
C GLN A 115 3.99 6.66 -14.22
N ASP A 116 3.52 5.96 -13.19
CA ASP A 116 2.18 5.34 -13.21
C ASP A 116 1.08 6.40 -13.02
N GLY A 117 0.45 6.77 -14.14
CA GLY A 117 -0.67 7.71 -14.17
C GLY A 117 -1.87 7.32 -13.31
N ASN A 118 -1.99 6.03 -12.94
CA ASN A 118 -3.09 5.51 -12.12
C ASN A 118 -2.82 5.58 -10.61
N LEU A 119 -1.62 6.02 -10.20
CA LEU A 119 -1.29 6.20 -8.79
C LEU A 119 -1.54 7.64 -8.32
N PRO A 120 -1.99 7.83 -7.08
CA PRO A 120 -2.06 9.14 -6.45
C PRO A 120 -0.72 9.89 -6.52
N GLN A 121 -0.79 11.21 -6.72
CA GLN A 121 0.40 12.06 -6.86
C GLN A 121 1.35 11.92 -5.66
N ASP A 122 0.83 11.76 -4.45
CA ASP A 122 1.64 11.64 -3.23
C ASP A 122 2.49 10.36 -3.24
N ILE A 123 1.94 9.25 -3.76
CA ILE A 123 2.68 7.99 -3.93
C ILE A 123 3.77 8.15 -4.99
N ARG A 124 3.46 8.81 -6.11
CA ARG A 124 4.45 9.12 -7.15
C ARG A 124 5.58 9.99 -6.62
N ASN A 125 5.26 10.98 -5.80
CA ASN A 125 6.24 11.86 -5.16
C ASN A 125 7.17 11.12 -4.20
N VAL A 126 6.66 10.12 -3.46
CA VAL A 126 7.48 9.24 -2.62
C VAL A 126 8.42 8.39 -3.48
N ALA A 127 7.95 7.83 -4.59
CA ALA A 127 8.77 7.05 -5.49
C ALA A 127 9.91 7.88 -6.11
N ARG A 128 9.62 9.10 -6.58
CA ARG A 128 10.64 10.03 -7.09
C ARG A 128 11.72 10.33 -6.05
N GLN A 129 11.33 10.69 -4.82
CA GLN A 129 12.27 10.94 -3.72
C GLN A 129 13.12 9.71 -3.41
N ALA A 130 12.52 8.52 -3.43
CA ALA A 130 13.27 7.27 -3.22
C ALA A 130 14.33 7.08 -4.30
N THR A 131 14.02 7.31 -5.58
CA THR A 131 14.99 7.27 -6.69
C THR A 131 16.16 8.22 -6.47
N GLU A 132 15.90 9.44 -5.99
CA GLU A 132 16.93 10.45 -5.69
C GLU A 132 17.86 10.03 -4.54
N LEU A 133 17.37 9.24 -3.58
CA LEU A 133 18.14 8.75 -2.43
C LEU A 133 18.96 7.48 -2.75
N MET A 134 18.58 6.69 -3.76
CA MET A 134 19.23 5.41 -4.08
C MET A 134 20.76 5.49 -4.32
N PRO A 135 21.34 6.55 -4.92
CA PRO A 135 22.79 6.66 -5.06
C PRO A 135 23.56 6.62 -3.73
N GLY A 136 22.94 6.97 -2.60
CA GLY A 136 23.55 6.86 -1.27
C GLY A 136 23.69 5.43 -0.74
N PHE A 137 23.13 4.44 -1.44
CA PHE A 137 23.16 3.03 -1.06
C PHE A 137 23.95 2.14 -2.04
N ALA A 138 24.39 2.70 -3.18
CA ALA A 138 25.12 2.02 -4.25
C ALA A 138 26.62 1.92 -3.98
#